data_AF-A0A848VV57-F1
#
_entry.id   AF-A0A848VV57-F1
#
_cell.length_a   1.000
_cell.length_b   1.000
_cell.length_c   1.000
_cell.angle_alpha   90.00
_cell.angle_beta   90.00
_cell.angle_gamma   90.00
#
_symmetry.space_group_name_H-M   'P 1'
#
loop_
_entity.id
_entity.type
_entity.pdbx_description
1 polymer ?
#
loop_
_entity_poly.entity_id
_entity_poly.type
_entity_poly.pdbx_seq_one_letter_code
_entity_poly.pdbx_strand_id
1 'polypeptide(L)' 'MSEGRWPVWKLSVLLYPFAAAAVAINLFMLALMAQAIGLPALSPVASIIGGIILGVPAAWASGRWVRRLIDEADT' A
#
# COMPACT_ATOMS: atom_id res chain seq x y z
N MET A 1 11.17 19.45 21.03
CA MET A 1 11.82 18.42 20.19
C MET A 1 11.04 17.12 20.34
N SER A 2 10.52 16.56 19.25
CA SER A 2 9.68 15.34 19.25
C SER A 2 10.53 14.06 19.30
N GLU A 3 11.34 13.86 20.34
CA GLU A 3 12.38 12.82 20.30
C GLU A 3 11.87 11.36 20.25
N GLY A 4 10.58 11.10 20.44
CA GLY A 4 10.00 9.73 20.35
C GLY A 4 9.01 9.48 19.21
N ARG A 5 8.54 10.50 18.50
CA ARG A 5 7.38 10.38 17.60
C ARG A 5 7.81 10.05 16.16
N TRP A 6 7.51 8.84 15.70
CA TRP A 6 7.83 8.40 14.33
C TRP A 6 7.10 9.24 13.28
N PRO A 7 7.80 9.95 12.39
CA PRO A 7 7.15 10.73 11.33
C PRO A 7 6.52 9.80 10.29
N VAL A 8 5.45 10.29 9.64
CA VAL A 8 4.68 9.53 8.63
C VAL A 8 5.59 8.90 7.58
N TRP A 9 6.57 9.64 7.06
CA TRP A 9 7.47 9.10 6.02
C TRP A 9 8.27 7.87 6.47
N LYS A 10 8.70 7.78 7.75
CA LYS A 10 9.40 6.59 8.26
C LYS A 10 8.45 5.40 8.33
N LEU A 11 7.21 5.63 8.79
CA LEU A 11 6.18 4.60 8.82
C LEU A 11 5.83 4.13 7.41
N SER A 12 5.69 5.06 6.46
CA SER A 12 5.41 4.73 5.06
C SER A 12 6.52 3.90 4.43
N VAL A 13 7.80 4.26 4.65
CA VAL A 13 8.94 3.48 4.15
C VAL A 13 8.95 2.08 4.77
N LEU A 14 8.70 1.97 6.08
CA LEU A 14 8.62 0.67 6.77
C LEU A 14 7.48 -0.21 6.22
N LEU A 15 6.32 0.40 5.94
CA LEU A 15 5.12 -0.30 5.45
C LEU A 15 5.13 -0.53 3.94
N TYR A 16 6.00 0.14 3.18
CA TYR A 16 6.03 0.08 1.73
C TYR A 16 6.12 -1.33 1.13
N PRO A 17 7.01 -2.25 1.57
CA PRO A 17 7.07 -3.59 0.97
C PRO A 17 5.74 -4.36 1.12
N PHE A 18 5.07 -4.20 2.26
CA PHE A 18 3.76 -4.81 2.52
C PHE A 18 2.66 -4.16 1.67
N ALA A 19 2.63 -2.83 1.61
CA ALA A 19 1.66 -2.09 0.82
C ALA A 19 1.81 -2.39 -0.67
N ALA A 20 3.04 -2.38 -1.21
CA ALA A 20 3.32 -2.70 -2.60
C ALA A 20 2.91 -4.14 -2.96
N ALA A 21 3.22 -5.11 -2.10
CA ALA A 21 2.82 -6.51 -2.29
C ALA A 21 1.29 -6.67 -2.26
N ALA A 22 0.62 -6.04 -1.28
CA ALA A 22 -0.84 -6.07 -1.17
C ALA A 22 -1.51 -5.46 -2.41
N VAL A 23 -1.00 -4.32 -2.89
CA VAL A 23 -1.51 -3.69 -4.11
C VAL A 23 -1.26 -4.57 -5.34
N ALA A 24 -0.08 -5.18 -5.49
CA ALA A 24 0.21 -6.07 -6.62
C ALA A 24 -0.75 -7.27 -6.67
N ILE A 25 -0.99 -7.93 -5.54
CA ILE A 25 -1.90 -9.08 -5.44
C ILE A 25 -3.33 -8.65 -5.74
N ASN A 26 -3.79 -7.55 -5.14
CA ASN A 26 -5.14 -7.04 -5.36
C ASN A 26 -5.36 -6.58 -6.81
N LEU A 27 -4.36 -5.98 -7.44
CA LEU A 27 -4.43 -5.56 -8.84
C LEU A 27 -4.54 -6.77 -9.77
N PHE A 28 -3.76 -7.82 -9.51
CA PHE A 28 -3.84 -9.08 -10.24
C PHE A 28 -5.21 -9.74 -10.08
N MET A 29 -5.68 -9.89 -8.83
CA MET A 29 -6.99 -10.48 -8.53
C MET A 29 -8.15 -9.67 -9.15
N LEU A 30 -8.09 -8.34 -9.06
CA LEU A 30 -9.08 -7.46 -9.68
C LEU A 30 -9.11 -7.67 -11.19
N ALA A 31 -7.95 -7.78 -11.84
CA ALA A 31 -7.88 -8.05 -13.27
C ALA A 31 -8.46 -9.44 -13.61
N LEU A 32 -8.28 -10.44 -12.75
CA LEU A 32 -8.92 -11.74 -12.93
C LEU A 32 -10.45 -11.64 -12.84
N MET A 33 -10.99 -10.90 -11.87
CA MET A 33 -12.43 -10.67 -11.73
C MET A 33 -13.00 -9.88 -12.91
N ALA A 34 -12.24 -8.89 -13.41
CA ALA A 34 -12.63 -8.05 -14.54
C ALA A 34 -12.83 -8.85 -15.85
N GLN A 35 -12.26 -10.05 -15.96
CA GLN A 35 -12.54 -10.95 -17.09
C GLN A 35 -14.02 -11.33 -17.18
N ALA A 36 -14.77 -11.32 -16.07
CA ALA A 36 -16.21 -11.60 -16.07
C ALA A 36 -17.03 -10.60 -16.91
N ILE A 37 -16.48 -9.40 -17.14
CA ILE A 37 -17.11 -8.35 -17.98
C ILE A 37 -16.33 -8.11 -19.29
N GLY A 38 -15.46 -9.05 -19.69
CA GLY A 38 -14.74 -9.02 -20.96
C GLY A 38 -13.46 -8.19 -20.98
N LEU A 39 -12.96 -7.72 -19.82
CA LEU A 39 -11.66 -7.05 -19.74
C LEU A 39 -10.50 -8.07 -19.77
N PRO A 40 -9.34 -7.72 -20.35
CA PRO A 40 -8.19 -8.61 -20.39
C PRO A 40 -7.57 -8.82 -19.00
N ALA A 41 -6.99 -10.00 -18.78
CA ALA A 41 -6.20 -10.27 -17.59
C ALA A 41 -4.90 -9.44 -17.57
N LEU A 42 -4.46 -9.04 -16.38
CA LEU A 42 -3.17 -8.40 -16.18
C LEU A 42 -2.10 -9.46 -15.92
N SER A 43 -0.91 -9.32 -16.54
CA SER A 43 0.17 -10.28 -16.29
C SER A 43 0.71 -10.16 -14.86
N PRO A 44 1.32 -11.22 -14.28
CA PRO A 44 1.95 -11.14 -12.97
C PRO A 44 3.01 -10.04 -12.87
N VAL A 45 3.83 -9.87 -13.92
CA VAL A 45 4.88 -8.84 -13.98
C VAL A 45 4.27 -7.44 -14.03
N ALA A 46 3.22 -7.22 -14.85
CA ALA A 46 2.54 -5.93 -14.91
C ALA A 46 1.86 -5.58 -13.58
N SER A 47 1.33 -6.59 -12.87
CA SER A 47 0.73 -6.42 -11.54
C SER A 47 1.77 -6.01 -10.50
N ILE A 48 2.98 -6.58 -10.54
CA ILE A 48 4.10 -6.18 -9.68
C ILE A 48 4.55 -4.74 -9.96
N ILE A 49 4.71 -4.37 -11.23
CA ILE A 49 5.08 -3.00 -11.62
C ILE A 49 4.02 -2.02 -11.13
N GLY A 50 2.73 -2.34 -11.32
CA GLY A 50 1.61 -1.57 -10.80
C GLY A 50 1.67 -1.45 -9.27
N GLY A 51 1.95 -2.54 -8.56
CA GLY A 51 2.12 -2.57 -7.12
C GLY A 51 3.29 -1.73 -6.61
N ILE A 52 4.41 -1.66 -7.34
CA ILE A 52 5.54 -0.79 -6.99
C ILE A 52 5.11 0.69 -7.08
N ILE A 53 4.43 1.09 -8.16
CA ILE A 53 4.03 2.48 -8.37
C ILE A 53 2.90 2.88 -7.40
N LEU A 54 1.81 2.10 -7.38
CA LEU A 54 0.64 2.36 -6.56
C LEU A 54 0.86 2.01 -5.08
N GLY A 55 1.90 1.25 -4.76
CA GLY A 55 2.36 0.99 -3.41
C GLY A 55 2.83 2.26 -2.69
N VAL A 56 3.33 3.27 -3.40
CA VAL A 56 3.75 4.55 -2.80
C VAL A 56 2.59 5.30 -2.14
N PRO A 57 1.50 5.64 -2.85
CA PRO A 57 0.35 6.27 -2.21
C PRO A 57 -0.33 5.37 -1.18
N ALA A 58 -0.38 4.05 -1.40
CA ALA A 58 -0.91 3.11 -0.41
C ALA A 58 -0.08 3.10 0.88
N ALA A 59 1.24 3.05 0.79
CA ALA A 59 2.14 3.09 1.93
C ALA A 59 2.03 4.41 2.70
N TRP A 60 1.85 5.54 2.00
CA TRP A 60 1.64 6.83 2.65
C TRP A 60 0.30 6.90 3.40
N ALA A 61 -0.77 6.40 2.80
CA ALA A 61 -2.06 6.30 3.49
C ALA A 61 -1.96 5.42 4.75
N SER A 62 -1.33 4.25 4.63
CA SER A 62 -1.08 3.34 5.76
C SER A 62 -0.20 3.96 6.84
N GLY A 63 0.88 4.66 6.46
CA GLY A 63 1.76 5.37 7.39
C GLY A 63 1.01 6.47 8.15
N ARG A 64 0.11 7.20 7.47
CA ARG A 64 -0.73 8.22 8.12
C ARG A 64 -1.76 7.61 9.06
N TRP A 65 -2.33 6.45 8.69
CA TRP A 65 -3.27 5.71 9.54
C TRP A 65 -2.59 5.16 10.80
N VAL A 66 -1.46 4.46 10.66
CA VAL A 66 -0.68 3.97 11.82
C VAL A 66 -0.22 5.11 12.70
N ARG A 67 0.20 6.24 12.10
CA ARG A 67 0.58 7.43 12.87
C ARG A 67 -0.56 7.91 13.76
N ARG A 68 -1.78 8.00 13.22
CA ARG A 68 -2.96 8.39 13.97
C ARG A 68 -3.25 7.41 15.12
N LEU A 69 -3.12 6.10 14.88
CA LEU A 69 -3.31 5.09 15.94
C LEU A 69 -2.29 5.21 17.07
N ILE A 70 -1.03 5.50 16.76
CA ILE A 70 0.01 5.78 17.77
C ILE A 70 -0.39 7.00 18.60
N ASP A 71 -0.80 8.08 17.92
CA ASP A 71 -1.19 9.32 18.58
C ASP A 71 -2.44 9.12 19.47
N GLU A 72 -3.39 8.27 19.08
CA GLU A 72 -4.57 7.89 19.88
C GLU A 72 -4.21 7.01 21.09
N ALA A 73 -3.20 6.14 21.00
CA ALA A 73 -2.76 5.25 22.09
C ALA A 73 -1.91 5.96 23.15
N ASP A 74 -1.21 7.03 22.77
CA ASP A 74 -0.41 7.87 23.68
C ASP A 74 -1.27 8.87 24.50
N THR A 75 -2.60 8.91 24.27
CA THR A 75 -3.56 9.80 24.94
C THR A 75 -4.34 9.04 26.01
#